data_AF-A0A7S3IFV7-F1
#
_entry.id   AF-A0A7S3IFV7-F1
#
_cell.length_a   1.000
_cell.length_b   1.000
_cell.length_c   1.000
_cell.angle_alpha   90.00
_cell.angle_beta   90.00
_cell.angle_gamma   90.00
#
_symmetry.space_group_name_H-M   'P 1'
#
loop_
_entity.id
_entity.type
_entity.pdbx_description
1 polymer ?
#
loop_
_entity_poly.entity_id
_entity_poly.type
_entity_poly.pdbx_seq_one_letter_code
_entity_poly.pdbx_strand_id
1 'polypeptide(L)'
;MIELEEEKKKYDDISIENQRKAEAMKEKVASRKTVWDYVEQFESMINIFAIGIPWAIIGAVLMGGNVVFNVVGNRWWAGGNILLIYNTLYGFSHYLLSILLVMEIDVWIKYAKFIRLLVLVQAAIHASIYLFFLVRFLFLTFLTVSNTKDDLVTLTEDMFLGYNLLVGLPPLLIDVVIIIKEVSMEFFQFLRDDAGANTDDVSLGFHDWWLLFDAILDLVNPWYWFKKDKDPIPYE
;
A
#
# COMPACT_ATOMS: atom_id res chain seq x y z
N MET A 1 -33.03 -54.61 -27.91
CA MET A 1 -31.66 -54.17 -27.56
C MET A 1 -31.15 -53.11 -28.52
N ILE A 2 -31.13 -53.36 -29.84
CA ILE A 2 -30.68 -52.37 -30.85
C ILE A 2 -31.40 -51.02 -30.73
N GLU A 3 -32.73 -51.04 -30.60
CA GLU A 3 -33.56 -49.83 -30.48
C GLU A 3 -33.23 -48.97 -29.24
N LEU A 4 -32.87 -49.60 -28.12
CA LEU A 4 -32.46 -48.91 -26.89
C LEU A 4 -31.07 -48.26 -27.02
N GLU A 5 -30.17 -48.86 -27.79
CA GLU A 5 -28.85 -48.28 -28.05
C GLU A 5 -28.95 -47.06 -28.97
N GLU A 6 -29.84 -47.09 -29.96
CA GLU A 6 -30.10 -45.96 -30.86
C GLU A 6 -30.74 -44.78 -30.10
N GLU A 7 -31.71 -45.03 -29.22
CA GLU A 7 -32.30 -43.98 -28.38
C GLU A 7 -31.29 -43.35 -27.43
N LYS A 8 -30.42 -44.15 -26.81
CA LYS A 8 -29.37 -43.64 -25.92
C LYS A 8 -28.38 -42.75 -26.66
N LYS A 9 -27.92 -43.16 -27.84
CA LYS A 9 -27.01 -42.37 -28.66
C LYS A 9 -27.63 -41.03 -29.07
N LYS A 10 -28.91 -41.02 -29.46
CA LYS A 10 -29.64 -39.80 -29.78
C LYS A 10 -29.74 -38.85 -28.59
N TYR A 11 -29.96 -39.37 -27.38
CA TYR A 11 -29.99 -38.57 -26.17
C TYR A 11 -28.62 -37.95 -25.85
N ASP A 12 -27.55 -38.73 -25.97
CA ASP A 12 -26.18 -38.28 -25.75
C ASP A 12 -25.78 -37.18 -26.76
N ASP A 13 -26.15 -37.34 -28.04
CA ASP A 13 -25.89 -36.33 -29.07
C ASP A 13 -26.63 -35.00 -28.77
N ILE A 14 -27.89 -35.07 -28.32
CA ILE A 14 -28.69 -33.90 -27.93
C ILE A 14 -28.07 -33.21 -26.69
N SER A 15 -27.63 -34.00 -25.71
CA SER A 15 -26.95 -33.52 -24.51
C SER A 15 -25.69 -32.72 -24.85
N ILE A 16 -24.83 -33.27 -25.72
CA ILE A 16 -23.59 -32.62 -26.15
C ILE A 16 -23.89 -31.34 -26.94
N GLU A 17 -24.88 -31.35 -27.83
CA GLU A 17 -25.27 -30.15 -28.59
C GLU A 17 -25.79 -29.03 -27.67
N ASN A 18 -26.58 -29.37 -26.66
CA ASN A 18 -27.08 -28.40 -25.68
C ASN A 18 -25.95 -27.82 -24.82
N GLN A 19 -24.96 -28.63 -24.43
CA GLN A 19 -23.77 -28.15 -23.73
C GLN A 19 -22.98 -27.16 -24.60
N ARG A 20 -22.73 -27.49 -25.87
CA ARG A 20 -22.04 -26.59 -26.82
C ARG A 20 -22.79 -25.27 -27.05
N LYS A 21 -24.12 -25.31 -27.17
CA LYS A 21 -24.95 -24.10 -27.31
C LYS A 21 -24.91 -23.25 -26.04
N ALA A 22 -24.93 -23.88 -24.87
CA ALA A 22 -24.81 -23.17 -23.59
C ALA A 22 -23.44 -22.49 -23.44
N GLU A 23 -22.36 -23.17 -23.81
CA GLU A 23 -21.00 -22.59 -23.82
C GLU A 23 -20.87 -21.44 -24.83
N ALA A 24 -21.35 -21.62 -26.06
CA ALA A 24 -21.35 -20.55 -27.07
C ALA A 24 -22.20 -19.34 -26.65
N MET A 25 -23.32 -19.58 -25.94
CA MET A 25 -24.14 -18.51 -25.39
C MET A 25 -23.43 -17.79 -24.25
N LYS A 26 -22.73 -18.50 -23.36
CA LYS A 26 -21.89 -17.89 -22.31
C LYS A 26 -20.79 -17.03 -22.92
N GLU A 27 -20.10 -17.51 -23.95
CA GLU A 27 -19.06 -16.75 -24.66
C GLU A 27 -19.63 -15.49 -25.35
N LYS A 28 -20.82 -15.61 -25.96
CA LYS A 28 -21.50 -14.48 -26.59
C LYS A 28 -22.02 -13.45 -25.58
N VAL A 29 -22.42 -13.88 -24.39
CA VAL A 29 -22.82 -12.99 -23.29
C VAL A 29 -21.58 -12.32 -22.69
N ALA A 30 -20.49 -13.07 -22.47
CA ALA A 30 -19.23 -12.55 -21.96
C ALA A 30 -18.55 -11.54 -22.91
N SER A 31 -18.72 -11.69 -24.23
CA SER A 31 -18.17 -10.76 -25.23
C SER A 31 -19.04 -9.51 -25.46
N ARG A 32 -20.29 -9.50 -24.98
CA ARG A 32 -21.15 -8.33 -25.12
C ARG A 32 -20.77 -7.31 -24.06
N LYS A 33 -19.90 -6.36 -24.44
CA LYS A 33 -19.58 -5.20 -23.60
C LYS A 33 -20.87 -4.50 -23.18
N THR A 34 -21.11 -4.40 -21.89
CA THR A 34 -22.28 -3.70 -21.38
C THR A 34 -21.97 -2.21 -21.20
N VAL A 35 -23.00 -1.38 -21.03
CA VAL A 35 -22.80 0.04 -20.70
C VAL A 35 -22.03 0.19 -19.39
N TRP A 36 -22.18 -0.77 -18.47
CA TRP A 36 -21.48 -0.78 -17.19
C TRP A 36 -19.96 -0.94 -17.35
N ASP A 37 -19.50 -1.77 -18.28
CA ASP A 37 -18.06 -1.94 -18.55
C ASP A 37 -17.40 -0.63 -19.02
N TYR A 38 -18.16 0.24 -19.71
CA TYR A 38 -17.67 1.58 -20.07
C TYR A 38 -17.66 2.50 -18.85
N VAL A 39 -18.69 2.42 -18.00
CA VAL A 39 -18.76 3.20 -16.75
C VAL A 39 -17.59 2.84 -15.83
N GLU A 40 -17.26 1.57 -15.68
CA GLU A 40 -16.09 1.08 -14.90
C GLU A 40 -14.77 1.64 -15.46
N GLN A 41 -14.61 1.65 -16.80
CA GLN A 41 -13.44 2.27 -17.43
C GLN A 41 -13.39 3.79 -17.16
N PHE A 42 -14.53 4.47 -17.22
CA PHE A 42 -14.61 5.89 -16.90
C PHE A 42 -14.34 6.17 -15.42
N GLU A 43 -14.75 5.30 -14.51
CA GLU A 43 -14.47 5.40 -13.08
C GLU A 43 -12.96 5.39 -12.82
N SER A 44 -12.23 4.44 -13.43
CA SER A 44 -10.77 4.39 -13.35
C SER A 44 -10.12 5.67 -13.86
N MET A 45 -10.58 6.19 -15.01
CA MET A 45 -10.10 7.48 -15.54
C MET A 45 -10.38 8.64 -14.59
N ILE A 46 -11.59 8.71 -14.01
CA ILE A 46 -11.97 9.75 -13.06
C ILE A 46 -11.08 9.67 -11.82
N ASN A 47 -10.80 8.48 -11.28
CA ASN A 47 -9.92 8.31 -10.13
C ASN A 47 -8.50 8.84 -10.44
N ILE A 48 -7.95 8.52 -11.62
CA ILE A 48 -6.64 9.01 -12.05
C ILE A 48 -6.63 10.55 -12.13
N PHE A 49 -7.60 11.17 -12.80
CA PHE A 49 -7.60 12.62 -13.00
C PHE A 49 -8.00 13.42 -11.76
N ALA A 50 -8.95 12.93 -10.97
CA ALA A 50 -9.50 13.63 -9.82
C ALA A 50 -8.70 13.42 -8.53
N ILE A 51 -8.00 12.27 -8.40
CA ILE A 51 -7.30 11.90 -7.18
C ILE A 51 -5.80 11.69 -7.48
N GLY A 52 -5.47 10.85 -8.46
CA GLY A 52 -4.09 10.49 -8.79
C GLY A 52 -3.19 11.67 -9.17
N ILE A 53 -3.59 12.46 -10.16
CA ILE A 53 -2.81 13.60 -10.66
C ILE A 53 -2.68 14.71 -9.60
N PRO A 54 -3.77 15.15 -8.92
CA PRO A 54 -3.64 16.11 -7.84
C PRO A 54 -2.70 15.63 -6.72
N TRP A 55 -2.79 14.36 -6.33
CA TRP A 55 -1.87 13.79 -5.34
C TRP A 55 -0.42 13.82 -5.82
N ALA A 56 -0.16 13.43 -7.07
CA ALA A 56 1.18 13.48 -7.65
C ALA A 56 1.77 14.90 -7.59
N ILE A 57 0.98 15.93 -7.91
CA ILE A 57 1.39 17.34 -7.84
C ILE A 57 1.67 17.75 -6.39
N ILE A 58 0.75 17.44 -5.46
CA ILE A 58 0.90 17.78 -4.03
C ILE A 58 2.16 17.12 -3.46
N GLY A 59 2.35 15.82 -3.69
CA GLY A 59 3.53 15.10 -3.22
C GLY A 59 4.83 15.61 -3.85
N ALA A 60 4.81 16.02 -5.11
CA ALA A 60 5.97 16.65 -5.75
C ALA A 60 6.33 17.98 -5.09
N VAL A 61 5.34 18.80 -4.73
CA VAL A 61 5.57 20.06 -4.02
C VAL A 61 6.10 19.80 -2.60
N LEU A 62 5.55 18.82 -1.89
CA LEU A 62 6.01 18.42 -0.56
C LEU A 62 7.47 17.96 -0.58
N MET A 63 7.83 17.06 -1.48
CA MET A 63 9.19 16.53 -1.59
C MET A 63 10.16 17.56 -2.17
N GLY A 64 9.74 18.34 -3.17
CA GLY A 64 10.54 19.44 -3.71
C GLY A 64 10.82 20.50 -2.64
N GLY A 65 9.82 20.86 -1.84
CA GLY A 65 9.97 21.74 -0.68
C GLY A 65 10.94 21.18 0.36
N ASN A 66 10.86 19.87 0.67
CA ASN A 66 11.79 19.21 1.58
C ASN A 66 13.25 19.29 1.08
N VAL A 67 13.48 19.03 -0.21
CA VAL A 67 14.82 19.15 -0.83
C VAL A 67 15.31 20.59 -0.79
N VAL A 68 14.48 21.56 -1.19
CA VAL A 68 14.85 22.98 -1.18
C VAL A 68 15.19 23.43 0.24
N PHE A 69 14.38 23.06 1.23
CA PHE A 69 14.66 23.33 2.64
C PHE A 69 15.99 22.71 3.08
N ASN A 70 16.27 21.48 2.70
CA ASN A 70 17.53 20.82 3.03
C ASN A 70 18.75 21.41 2.34
N VAL A 71 18.63 21.89 1.10
CA VAL A 71 19.75 22.50 0.36
C VAL A 71 20.03 23.93 0.85
N VAL A 72 18.98 24.73 1.01
CA VAL A 72 19.08 26.15 1.37
C VAL A 72 19.27 26.32 2.88
N GLY A 73 18.45 25.64 3.68
CA GLY A 73 18.45 25.77 5.14
C GLY A 73 19.66 25.15 5.82
N ASN A 74 20.20 24.04 5.29
CA ASN A 74 21.29 23.28 5.92
C ASN A 74 22.63 23.41 5.20
N ARG A 75 22.81 24.43 4.33
CA ARG A 75 24.03 24.73 3.58
C ARG A 75 24.60 23.52 2.82
N TRP A 76 24.19 23.35 1.56
CA TRP A 76 24.39 22.13 0.75
C TRP A 76 23.44 21.01 1.18
N TRP A 77 23.49 19.84 0.54
CA TRP A 77 22.54 18.75 0.81
C TRP A 77 22.65 18.30 2.27
N ALA A 78 21.77 18.86 3.09
CA ALA A 78 21.71 18.65 4.53
C ALA A 78 23.03 18.90 5.30
N GLY A 79 23.96 19.68 4.75
CA GLY A 79 25.28 19.88 5.33
C GLY A 79 26.08 18.58 5.53
N GLY A 80 25.76 17.52 4.78
CA GLY A 80 26.33 16.18 4.97
C GLY A 80 25.73 15.36 6.11
N ASN A 81 24.65 15.83 6.74
CA ASN A 81 23.94 15.07 7.78
C ASN A 81 23.25 13.85 7.16
N ILE A 82 23.78 12.66 7.45
CA ILE A 82 23.30 11.37 6.92
C ILE A 82 21.83 11.13 7.27
N LEU A 83 21.37 11.53 8.46
CA LEU A 83 19.99 11.31 8.88
C LEU A 83 19.00 12.13 8.04
N LEU A 84 19.35 13.37 7.72
CA LEU A 84 18.54 14.24 6.87
C LEU A 84 18.52 13.77 5.41
N ILE A 85 19.67 13.29 4.90
CA ILE A 85 19.74 12.68 3.57
C ILE A 85 18.87 11.43 3.52
N TYR A 86 18.98 10.55 4.52
CA TYR A 86 18.14 9.36 4.65
C TYR A 86 16.66 9.72 4.68
N ASN A 87 16.25 10.71 5.47
CA ASN A 87 14.86 11.15 5.54
C ASN A 87 14.33 11.67 4.19
N THR A 88 15.14 12.42 3.43
CA THR A 88 14.76 12.84 2.08
C THR A 88 14.62 11.66 1.13
N LEU A 89 15.56 10.71 1.14
CA LEU A 89 15.50 9.51 0.29
C LEU A 89 14.31 8.63 0.64
N TYR A 90 14.04 8.44 1.93
CA TYR A 90 12.87 7.77 2.47
C TYR A 90 11.58 8.43 1.98
N GLY A 91 11.46 9.75 2.11
CA GLY A 91 10.29 10.48 1.62
C GLY A 91 10.09 10.34 0.11
N PHE A 92 11.17 10.31 -0.68
CA PHE A 92 11.08 10.10 -2.13
C PHE A 92 10.62 8.69 -2.50
N SER A 93 11.16 7.66 -1.87
CA SER A 93 10.73 6.29 -2.14
C SER A 93 9.26 6.10 -1.77
N HIS A 94 8.85 6.58 -0.59
CA HIS A 94 7.45 6.53 -0.14
C HIS A 94 6.54 7.35 -1.06
N TYR A 95 6.96 8.53 -1.52
CA TYR A 95 6.21 9.32 -2.49
C TYR A 95 5.97 8.55 -3.80
N LEU A 96 7.01 7.97 -4.40
CA LEU A 96 6.86 7.20 -5.65
C LEU A 96 5.91 6.02 -5.47
N LEU A 97 6.03 5.29 -4.36
CA LEU A 97 5.17 4.15 -4.06
C LEU A 97 3.73 4.58 -3.75
N SER A 98 3.54 5.74 -3.11
CA SER A 98 2.23 6.33 -2.86
C SER A 98 1.52 6.73 -4.16
N ILE A 99 2.24 7.18 -5.18
CA ILE A 99 1.66 7.49 -6.49
C ILE A 99 1.09 6.23 -7.13
N LEU A 100 1.87 5.14 -7.14
CA LEU A 100 1.42 3.86 -7.70
C LEU A 100 0.20 3.33 -6.96
N LEU A 101 0.17 3.52 -5.64
CA LEU A 101 -0.92 3.13 -4.77
C LEU A 101 -2.19 3.96 -5.01
N VAL A 102 -2.07 5.30 -5.02
CA VAL A 102 -3.21 6.22 -5.18
C VAL A 102 -3.82 6.16 -6.58
N MET A 103 -3.01 5.91 -7.61
CA MET A 103 -3.49 5.70 -8.99
C MET A 103 -4.10 4.31 -9.21
N GLU A 104 -4.05 3.44 -8.19
CA GLU A 104 -4.61 2.10 -8.20
C GLU A 104 -4.21 1.28 -9.44
N ILE A 105 -2.91 1.31 -9.78
CA ILE A 105 -2.41 0.54 -10.93
C ILE A 105 -2.57 -0.95 -10.67
N ASP A 106 -3.37 -1.65 -11.49
CA ASP A 106 -3.68 -3.08 -11.35
C ASP A 106 -2.46 -3.96 -11.10
N VAL A 107 -1.39 -3.76 -11.89
CA VAL A 107 -0.15 -4.53 -11.79
C VAL A 107 0.51 -4.30 -10.42
N TRP A 108 0.50 -3.06 -9.93
CA TRP A 108 1.07 -2.73 -8.64
C TRP A 108 0.27 -3.34 -7.49
N ILE A 109 -1.05 -3.18 -7.51
CA ILE A 109 -1.91 -3.68 -6.44
C ILE A 109 -1.84 -5.21 -6.35
N LYS A 110 -1.89 -5.92 -7.48
CA LYS A 110 -1.96 -7.40 -7.53
C LYS A 110 -0.62 -8.06 -7.23
N TYR A 111 0.48 -7.55 -7.77
CA TYR A 111 1.77 -8.25 -7.70
C TYR A 111 2.72 -7.70 -6.63
N ALA A 112 2.54 -6.46 -6.18
CA ALA A 112 3.46 -5.82 -5.24
C ALA A 112 2.97 -5.85 -3.78
N LYS A 113 2.11 -6.80 -3.41
CA LYS A 113 1.56 -6.92 -2.04
C LYS A 113 2.61 -6.88 -0.96
N PHE A 114 3.67 -7.68 -1.11
CA PHE A 114 4.75 -7.73 -0.13
C PHE A 114 5.45 -6.38 0.06
N ILE A 115 5.72 -5.67 -1.05
CA ILE A 115 6.33 -4.34 -1.00
C ILE A 115 5.37 -3.34 -0.36
N ARG A 116 4.08 -3.36 -0.73
CA ARG A 116 3.04 -2.53 -0.12
C ARG A 116 2.95 -2.73 1.39
N LEU A 117 2.99 -3.97 1.85
CA LEU A 117 2.98 -4.29 3.27
C LEU A 117 4.21 -3.74 4.00
N LEU A 118 5.41 -3.91 3.44
CA LEU A 118 6.62 -3.32 4.01
C LEU A 118 6.54 -1.80 4.10
N VAL A 119 6.03 -1.15 3.05
CA VAL A 119 5.86 0.31 3.00
C VAL A 119 4.82 0.77 4.02
N LEU A 120 3.71 0.04 4.16
CA LEU A 120 2.69 0.30 5.17
C LEU A 120 3.25 0.20 6.59
N VAL A 121 4.04 -0.84 6.88
CA VAL A 121 4.73 -1.01 8.16
C VAL A 121 5.68 0.16 8.43
N GLN A 122 6.50 0.51 7.43
CA GLN A 122 7.43 1.63 7.55
C GLN A 122 6.71 2.96 7.78
N ALA A 123 5.64 3.22 7.04
CA ALA A 123 4.79 4.40 7.19
C ALA A 123 4.16 4.47 8.60
N ALA A 124 3.65 3.35 9.10
CA ALA A 124 3.07 3.27 10.44
C ALA A 124 4.13 3.52 11.53
N ILE A 125 5.33 2.96 11.39
CA ILE A 125 6.44 3.19 12.33
C ILE A 125 6.86 4.66 12.31
N HIS A 126 7.07 5.24 11.13
CA HIS A 126 7.49 6.64 11.00
C HIS A 126 6.43 7.60 11.56
N ALA A 127 5.14 7.40 11.22
CA ALA A 127 4.04 8.18 11.78
C ALA A 127 3.97 8.07 13.31
N SER A 128 4.19 6.87 13.87
CA SER A 128 4.20 6.67 15.33
C SER A 128 5.35 7.41 16.01
N ILE A 129 6.55 7.33 15.45
CA ILE A 129 7.73 8.04 15.96
C ILE A 129 7.53 9.56 15.88
N TYR A 130 6.99 10.04 14.76
CA TYR A 130 6.68 11.45 14.58
C TYR A 130 5.67 11.93 15.63
N LEU A 131 4.58 11.17 15.84
CA LEU A 131 3.55 11.51 16.83
C LEU A 131 4.13 11.56 18.25
N PHE A 132 5.01 10.60 18.58
CA PHE A 132 5.72 10.61 19.85
C PHE A 132 6.55 11.88 20.05
N PHE A 133 7.33 12.29 19.04
CA PHE A 133 8.10 13.54 19.10
C PHE A 133 7.22 14.78 19.13
N LEU A 134 6.08 14.77 18.43
CA LEU A 134 5.11 15.86 18.45
C LEU A 134 4.54 16.06 19.85
N VAL A 135 4.09 14.98 20.50
CA VAL A 135 3.57 15.03 21.87
C VAL A 135 4.66 15.51 22.83
N ARG A 136 5.90 15.03 22.67
CA ARG A 136 7.04 15.47 23.50
C ARG A 136 7.33 16.96 23.33
N PHE A 137 7.37 17.45 22.09
CA PHE A 137 7.56 18.86 21.78
C PHE A 137 6.46 19.72 22.40
N LEU A 138 5.19 19.38 22.17
CA LEU A 138 4.06 20.10 22.76
C LEU A 138 4.11 20.13 24.29
N PHE A 139 4.52 19.03 24.93
CA PHE A 139 4.69 18.97 26.38
C PHE A 139 5.80 19.90 26.88
N LEU A 140 6.95 19.92 26.21
CA LEU A 140 8.07 20.80 26.57
C LEU A 140 7.70 22.28 26.36
N THR A 141 7.24 22.63 25.16
CA THR A 141 6.90 24.01 24.79
C THR A 141 5.80 24.61 25.67
N PHE A 142 4.70 23.87 25.92
CA PHE A 142 3.53 24.46 26.58
C PHE A 142 3.46 24.22 28.10
N LEU A 143 3.93 23.07 28.60
CA LEU A 143 3.77 22.71 30.01
C LEU A 143 5.03 22.97 30.86
N THR A 144 6.22 22.91 30.25
CA THR A 144 7.49 22.95 31.00
C THR A 144 8.13 24.34 31.00
N VAL A 145 8.15 25.01 29.84
CA VAL A 145 8.74 26.37 29.69
C VAL A 145 8.00 27.41 30.54
N SER A 146 6.70 27.23 30.78
CA SER A 146 5.91 28.17 31.60
C SER A 146 6.25 28.16 33.09
N ASN A 147 6.95 27.12 33.60
CA ASN A 147 7.14 26.88 35.03
C ASN A 147 8.61 26.85 35.49
N THR A 148 9.56 26.83 34.56
CA THR A 148 11.00 26.68 34.89
C THR A 148 11.77 27.94 34.49
N LYS A 149 12.75 28.34 35.32
CA LYS A 149 13.72 29.38 34.93
C LYS A 149 14.58 28.78 33.82
N ASP A 150 14.44 29.32 32.61
CA ASP A 150 15.08 28.94 31.35
C ASP A 150 16.40 28.17 31.51
N ASP A 151 16.31 26.84 31.57
CA ASP A 151 17.48 25.97 31.40
C ASP A 151 17.78 25.88 29.90
N LEU A 152 19.00 26.26 29.52
CA LEU A 152 19.45 26.26 28.15
C LEU A 152 19.37 24.88 27.51
N VAL A 153 19.49 23.81 28.31
CA VAL A 153 19.34 22.42 27.83
C VAL A 153 17.92 22.16 27.34
N THR A 154 16.90 22.51 28.13
CA THR A 154 15.48 22.33 27.77
C THR A 154 15.13 23.13 26.53
N LEU A 155 15.60 24.38 26.43
CA LEU A 155 15.36 25.22 25.26
C LEU A 155 16.00 24.60 23.99
N THR A 156 17.22 24.07 24.12
CA THR A 156 17.92 23.43 23.00
C THR A 156 17.22 22.14 22.56
N GLU A 157 16.74 21.32 23.50
CA GLU A 157 15.94 20.11 23.22
C GLU A 157 14.66 20.48 22.47
N ASP A 158 13.93 21.50 22.94
CA ASP A 158 12.67 21.95 22.32
C ASP A 158 12.87 22.47 20.89
N MET A 159 13.90 23.30 20.68
CA MET A 159 14.26 23.79 19.35
C MET A 159 14.69 22.65 18.41
N PHE A 160 15.45 21.67 18.92
CA PHE A 160 15.87 20.51 18.14
C PHE A 160 14.67 19.65 17.73
N LEU A 161 13.74 19.37 18.65
CA LEU A 161 12.53 18.62 18.35
C LEU A 161 11.64 19.36 17.36
N GLY A 162 11.40 20.67 17.57
CA GLY A 162 10.60 21.48 16.66
C GLY A 162 11.17 21.51 15.24
N TYR A 163 12.50 21.61 15.11
CA TYR A 163 13.18 21.53 13.82
C TYR A 163 12.98 20.15 13.15
N ASN A 164 13.17 19.05 13.88
CA ASN A 164 13.00 17.69 13.33
C ASN A 164 11.56 17.42 12.92
N LEU A 165 10.57 17.92 13.67
CA LEU A 165 9.16 17.84 13.31
C LEU A 165 8.88 18.58 12.00
N LEU A 166 9.40 19.80 11.86
CA LEU A 166 9.23 20.57 10.62
C LEU A 166 9.81 19.84 9.40
N VAL A 167 11.00 19.26 9.54
CA VAL A 167 11.67 18.53 8.45
C VAL A 167 11.01 17.18 8.16
N GLY A 168 10.46 16.51 9.16
CA GLY A 168 9.76 15.24 9.04
C GLY A 168 8.31 15.37 8.54
N LEU A 169 7.74 16.57 8.51
CA LEU A 169 6.35 16.79 8.14
C LEU A 169 6.01 16.36 6.69
N PRO A 170 6.81 16.66 5.66
CA PRO A 170 6.45 16.25 4.30
C PRO A 170 6.41 14.72 4.12
N PRO A 171 7.41 13.93 4.55
CA PRO A 171 7.30 12.46 4.55
C PRO A 171 6.11 11.93 5.36
N LEU A 172 5.82 12.53 6.53
CA LEU A 172 4.66 12.13 7.34
C LEU A 172 3.34 12.25 6.58
N LEU A 173 3.13 13.34 5.84
CA LEU A 173 1.88 13.52 5.09
C LEU A 173 1.71 12.46 3.99
N ILE A 174 2.82 12.03 3.38
CA ILE A 174 2.83 10.93 2.41
C ILE A 174 2.48 9.61 3.10
N ASP A 175 3.09 9.33 4.26
CA ASP A 175 2.83 8.12 5.04
C ASP A 175 1.37 8.02 5.48
N VAL A 176 0.78 9.13 5.90
CA VAL A 176 -0.65 9.19 6.26
C VAL A 176 -1.53 8.83 5.07
N VAL A 177 -1.20 9.27 3.85
CA VAL A 177 -1.95 8.90 2.65
C VAL A 177 -1.80 7.42 2.32
N ILE A 178 -0.60 6.86 2.47
CA ILE A 178 -0.37 5.41 2.30
C ILE A 178 -1.26 4.63 3.28
N ILE A 179 -1.22 4.98 4.58
CA ILE A 179 -2.02 4.32 5.62
C ILE A 179 -3.52 4.43 5.32
N ILE A 180 -4.02 5.62 5.02
CA ILE A 180 -5.44 5.85 4.70
C ILE A 180 -5.85 5.03 3.46
N LYS A 181 -5.02 5.00 2.42
CA LYS A 181 -5.33 4.26 1.20
C LYS A 181 -5.36 2.76 1.42
N GLU A 182 -4.38 2.18 2.13
CA GLU A 182 -4.38 0.75 2.45
C GLU A 182 -5.60 0.37 3.29
N VAL A 183 -5.91 1.13 4.34
CA VAL A 183 -7.12 0.91 5.17
C VAL A 183 -8.40 1.05 4.33
N SER A 184 -8.46 2.01 3.41
CA SER A 184 -9.63 2.19 2.56
C SER A 184 -9.87 1.00 1.63
N MET A 185 -8.82 0.43 1.04
CA MET A 185 -8.95 -0.71 0.14
C MET A 185 -9.40 -1.98 0.87
N GLU A 186 -8.87 -2.23 2.07
CA GLU A 186 -9.33 -3.33 2.92
C GLU A 186 -10.81 -3.14 3.30
N PHE A 187 -11.21 -1.93 3.68
CA PHE A 187 -12.59 -1.61 4.01
C PHE A 187 -13.54 -1.82 2.83
N PHE A 188 -13.17 -1.37 1.62
CA PHE A 188 -14.01 -1.55 0.44
C PHE A 188 -14.11 -3.00 -0.01
N GLN A 189 -13.04 -3.80 0.11
CA GLN A 189 -13.11 -5.23 -0.19
C GLN A 189 -14.02 -5.97 0.78
N PHE A 190 -13.99 -5.61 2.05
CA PHE A 190 -14.92 -6.17 3.04
C PHE A 190 -16.40 -5.91 2.70
N LEU A 191 -16.71 -4.81 1.99
CA LEU A 191 -18.07 -4.44 1.61
C LEU A 191 -18.57 -5.10 0.31
N ARG A 192 -17.70 -5.76 -0.46
CA ARG A 192 -18.11 -6.38 -1.73
C ARG A 192 -18.75 -7.75 -1.49
N ASP A 193 -19.72 -8.10 -2.33
CA ASP A 193 -20.45 -9.37 -2.26
C ASP A 193 -19.56 -10.60 -2.59
N ASP A 194 -18.42 -10.38 -3.24
CA ASP A 194 -17.42 -11.41 -3.58
C ASP A 194 -16.26 -11.53 -2.58
N ALA A 195 -16.39 -10.89 -1.41
CA ALA A 195 -15.39 -10.98 -0.34
C ALA A 195 -15.06 -12.43 0.02
N GLY A 196 -13.78 -12.79 -0.04
CA GLY A 196 -13.26 -14.13 0.28
C GLY A 196 -13.14 -15.09 -0.91
N ALA A 197 -13.48 -14.67 -2.14
CA ALA A 197 -13.15 -15.44 -3.33
C ALA A 197 -11.67 -15.30 -3.70
N ASN A 198 -11.02 -16.38 -4.16
CA ASN A 198 -9.62 -16.38 -4.62
C ASN A 198 -9.34 -15.39 -5.76
N THR A 199 -10.39 -14.90 -6.43
CA THR A 199 -10.29 -13.92 -7.51
C THR A 199 -10.16 -12.47 -7.03
N ASP A 200 -10.49 -12.19 -5.76
CA ASP A 200 -10.49 -10.82 -5.19
C ASP A 200 -9.43 -10.64 -4.09
N ASP A 201 -8.29 -11.31 -4.23
CA ASP A 201 -7.18 -11.18 -3.28
C ASP A 201 -6.34 -9.93 -3.60
N VAL A 202 -6.89 -8.75 -3.32
CA VAL A 202 -6.31 -7.44 -3.70
C VAL A 202 -5.79 -6.65 -2.47
N SER A 203 -6.41 -6.83 -1.30
CA SER A 203 -6.01 -6.21 -0.04
C SER A 203 -4.86 -6.97 0.61
N LEU A 204 -4.27 -6.32 1.61
CA LEU A 204 -3.36 -6.95 2.55
C LEU A 204 -4.20 -7.58 3.66
N GLY A 205 -4.34 -8.89 3.63
CA GLY A 205 -5.05 -9.62 4.68
C GLY A 205 -4.19 -9.79 5.94
N PHE A 206 -4.82 -10.09 7.07
CA PHE A 206 -4.09 -10.42 8.31
C PHE A 206 -3.16 -11.64 8.15
N HIS A 207 -3.45 -12.53 7.20
CA HIS A 207 -2.57 -13.64 6.87
C HIS A 207 -1.23 -13.17 6.26
N ASP A 208 -1.23 -12.14 5.43
CA ASP A 208 -0.02 -11.58 4.82
C ASP A 208 0.94 -11.02 5.88
N TRP A 209 0.39 -10.50 6.99
CA TRP A 209 1.18 -10.05 8.13
C TRP A 209 1.94 -11.21 8.80
N TRP A 210 1.29 -12.37 8.97
CA TRP A 210 1.96 -13.55 9.50
C TRP A 210 3.01 -14.08 8.54
N LEU A 211 2.71 -14.15 7.25
CA LEU A 211 3.70 -14.55 6.23
C LEU A 211 4.92 -13.63 6.22
N LEU A 212 4.72 -12.31 6.32
CA LEU A 212 5.81 -11.35 6.44
C LEU A 212 6.62 -11.59 7.72
N PHE A 213 5.94 -11.78 8.85
CA PHE A 213 6.62 -12.03 10.12
C PHE A 213 7.45 -13.31 10.06
N ASP A 214 6.91 -14.40 9.53
CA ASP A 214 7.62 -15.66 9.32
C ASP A 214 8.80 -15.48 8.37
N ALA A 215 8.63 -14.76 7.25
CA ALA A 215 9.71 -14.45 6.32
C ALA A 215 10.84 -13.63 6.97
N ILE A 216 10.51 -12.67 7.84
CA ILE A 216 11.50 -11.90 8.61
C ILE A 216 12.22 -12.81 9.60
N LEU A 217 11.48 -13.66 10.32
CA LEU A 217 12.08 -14.60 11.28
C LEU A 217 13.03 -15.58 10.58
N ASP A 218 12.64 -16.12 9.43
CA ASP A 218 13.46 -17.01 8.62
C ASP A 218 14.70 -16.31 8.08
N LEU A 219 14.58 -15.04 7.68
CA LEU A 219 15.71 -14.22 7.24
C LEU A 219 16.69 -13.93 8.39
N VAL A 220 16.19 -13.59 9.58
CA VAL A 220 17.03 -13.15 10.71
C VAL A 220 17.65 -14.32 11.47
N ASN A 221 16.97 -15.47 11.53
CA ASN A 221 17.45 -16.61 12.29
C ASN A 221 18.39 -17.51 11.44
N PRO A 222 19.71 -17.50 11.73
CA PRO A 222 20.69 -18.21 10.91
C PRO A 222 20.49 -19.73 10.92
N TRP A 223 19.81 -20.27 11.94
CA TRP A 223 19.53 -21.70 12.02
C TRP A 223 18.66 -22.20 10.87
N TYR A 224 17.77 -21.35 10.34
CA TYR A 224 16.94 -21.68 9.18
C TYR A 224 17.75 -21.79 7.89
N TRP A 225 18.83 -21.03 7.74
CA TRP A 225 19.70 -21.09 6.55
C TRP A 225 20.42 -22.44 6.42
N PHE A 226 20.58 -23.17 7.52
CA PHE A 226 21.21 -24.49 7.57
C PHE A 226 20.22 -25.66 7.66
N LYS A 227 18.92 -25.37 7.81
CA LYS A 227 17.89 -26.40 7.86
C LYS A 227 17.69 -26.89 6.42
N LYS A 228 18.09 -28.13 6.12
CA LYS A 228 17.78 -28.76 4.83
C LYS A 228 16.29 -28.61 4.56
N ASP A 229 15.95 -28.11 3.37
CA ASP A 229 14.58 -27.90 2.92
C ASP A 229 13.74 -29.13 3.27
N LYS A 230 12.80 -28.95 4.21
CA LYS A 230 11.70 -29.90 4.34
C LYS A 230 10.84 -29.74 3.09
N ASP A 231 10.30 -30.85 2.61
CA ASP A 231 9.51 -30.93 1.38
C ASP A 231 8.64 -29.68 1.15
N PRO A 232 8.57 -29.15 -0.09
CA PRO A 232 7.89 -27.90 -0.38
C PRO A 232 6.49 -27.93 0.22
N ILE A 233 6.16 -26.89 1.01
CA ILE A 233 4.82 -26.71 1.55
C ILE A 233 3.87 -26.74 0.35
N PRO A 234 2.89 -27.65 0.30
CA PRO A 234 1.92 -27.62 -0.78
C PRO A 234 1.19 -26.28 -0.70
N TYR A 235 1.41 -25.42 -1.69
CA TYR A 235 0.61 -24.23 -1.89
C TYR A 235 -0.78 -24.73 -2.33
N GLU A 236 -1.75 -24.72 -1.41
CA GLU A 236 -3.18 -24.90 -1.72
C GLU A 236 -3.80 -23.57 -2.20
#